data_AF-A0A921SVE5-F1
#
_entry.id   AF-A0A921SVE5-F1
#
_cell.length_a   1.000
_cell.length_b   1.000
_cell.length_c   1.000
_cell.angle_alpha   90.00
_cell.angle_beta   90.00
_cell.angle_gamma   90.00
#
_symmetry.space_group_name_H-M   'P 1'
#
loop_
_entity.id
_entity.type
_entity.pdbx_description
1 polymer ?
#
loop_
_entity_poly.entity_id
_entity_poly.type
_entity_poly.pdbx_seq_one_letter_code
_entity_poly.pdbx_strand_id
1 'polypeptide(L)'
;MELYYKEERDRDLYEAYNKVLKSLGMAALDTPREKVVHRVVYSVAPRFYISYEEARRNVKRIMSGRPPRCMSAVRTEMYNDLANLLAGYLRRRPRASFNEALGAVLAEKPAPRFYLSERSALLIIYRMQRGGAS
;
A
#
# COMPACT_ATOMS: atom_id res chain seq x y z
N MET A 1 14.69 2.15 -10.47
CA MET A 1 13.23 2.32 -10.29
C MET A 1 13.06 3.22 -9.08
N GLU A 2 12.56 4.43 -9.31
CA GLU A 2 12.44 5.48 -8.30
C GLU A 2 11.48 5.04 -7.18
N LEU A 3 11.95 5.07 -5.93
CA LEU A 3 11.18 4.64 -4.76
C LEU A 3 10.34 5.82 -4.26
N TYR A 4 9.28 6.15 -4.99
CA TYR A 4 8.35 7.20 -4.58
C TYR A 4 7.80 6.93 -3.18
N TYR A 5 7.79 7.96 -2.34
CA TYR A 5 7.27 7.94 -0.97
C TYR A 5 7.86 6.88 -0.05
N LYS A 6 9.12 6.48 -0.29
CA LYS A 6 9.77 5.42 0.48
C LYS A 6 9.83 5.74 1.97
N GLU A 7 10.25 6.95 2.30
CA GLU A 7 10.45 7.37 3.69
C GLU A 7 9.11 7.47 4.42
N GLU A 8 8.09 8.01 3.77
CA GLU A 8 6.72 8.07 4.27
C GLU A 8 6.15 6.68 4.47
N ARG A 9 6.31 5.78 3.49
CA ARG A 9 5.88 4.38 3.64
C ARG A 9 6.54 3.71 4.84
N ASP A 10 7.85 3.84 4.95
CA ASP A 10 8.62 3.16 5.99
C ASP A 10 8.25 3.71 7.38
N ARG A 11 7.99 5.02 7.48
CA ARG A 11 7.47 5.68 8.68
C ARG A 11 6.07 5.21 9.05
N ASP A 12 5.13 5.24 8.10
CA ASP A 12 3.74 4.85 8.31
C ASP A 12 3.63 3.36 8.66
N LEU A 13 4.46 2.51 8.04
CA LEU A 13 4.55 1.08 8.36
C LEU A 13 5.04 0.88 9.80
N TYR A 14 6.06 1.64 10.23
CA TYR A 14 6.57 1.55 11.58
C TYR A 14 5.57 2.08 12.62
N GLU A 15 4.84 3.15 12.29
CA GLU A 15 3.75 3.63 13.13
C GLU A 15 2.63 2.60 13.27
N ALA A 16 2.23 1.96 12.17
CA ALA A 16 1.25 0.86 12.19
C ALA A 16 1.75 -0.32 13.04
N TYR A 17 3.04 -0.67 12.94
CA TYR A 17 3.67 -1.69 13.78
C TYR A 17 3.59 -1.34 15.28
N ASN A 18 3.93 -0.11 15.66
CA ASN A 18 3.83 0.34 17.04
C ASN A 18 2.38 0.36 17.54
N LYS A 19 1.41 0.71 16.68
CA LYS A 19 -0.02 0.65 17.00
C LYS A 19 -0.48 -0.78 17.28
N VAL A 20 -0.04 -1.76 16.48
CA VAL A 20 -0.36 -3.18 16.70
C VAL A 20 0.29 -3.70 17.99
N LEU A 21 1.54 -3.34 18.27
CA LEU A 21 2.17 -3.72 19.55
C LEU A 21 1.42 -3.12 20.75
N LYS A 22 1.06 -1.83 20.65
CA LYS A 22 0.31 -1.15 21.70
C LYS A 22 -1.07 -1.78 21.94
N SER A 23 -1.76 -2.20 20.87
CA SER A 23 -3.08 -2.84 21.00
C SER A 23 -3.02 -4.26 21.56
N LEU A 24 -1.88 -4.94 21.44
CA LEU A 24 -1.64 -6.25 22.05
C LEU A 24 -1.33 -6.17 23.57
N GLY A 25 -0.83 -5.03 24.06
CA GLY A 25 -0.45 -4.87 25.46
C GLY A 25 0.56 -5.93 25.91
N MET A 26 0.32 -6.57 27.07
CA MET A 26 1.21 -7.61 27.60
C MET A 26 1.33 -8.84 26.68
N ALA A 27 0.29 -9.16 25.90
CA ALA A 27 0.32 -10.28 24.96
C ALA A 27 1.35 -10.07 23.82
N ALA A 28 1.87 -8.86 23.64
CA ALA A 28 2.93 -8.58 22.68
C ALA A 28 4.21 -9.36 22.99
N LEU A 29 4.49 -9.68 24.27
CA LEU A 29 5.69 -10.42 24.68
C LEU A 29 5.68 -11.87 24.17
N ASP A 30 4.49 -12.48 24.10
CA ASP A 30 4.30 -13.87 23.68
C ASP A 30 3.89 -14.00 22.20
N THR A 31 3.64 -12.88 21.52
CA THR A 31 3.21 -12.89 20.12
C THR A 31 4.42 -12.95 19.20
N PRO A 32 4.55 -14.00 18.34
CA PRO A 32 5.61 -14.07 17.35
C PRO A 32 5.63 -12.83 16.46
N ARG A 33 6.83 -12.31 16.20
CA ARG A 33 7.02 -11.07 15.43
C ARG A 33 6.42 -11.16 14.04
N GLU A 34 6.46 -12.34 13.42
CA GLU A 34 5.87 -12.63 12.11
C GLU A 34 4.35 -12.42 12.13
N LYS A 35 3.66 -12.80 13.23
CA LYS A 35 2.22 -12.55 13.38
C LYS A 35 1.92 -11.05 13.49
N VAL A 36 2.77 -10.29 14.19
CA VAL A 36 2.64 -8.84 14.27
C VAL A 36 2.85 -8.21 12.88
N VAL A 37 3.92 -8.60 12.17
CA VAL A 37 4.23 -8.10 10.82
C VAL A 37 3.11 -8.44 9.83
N HIS A 38 2.57 -9.66 9.89
CA HIS A 38 1.42 -10.05 9.07
C HIS A 38 0.24 -9.09 9.30
N ARG A 39 -0.16 -8.85 10.56
CA ARG A 39 -1.24 -7.90 10.88
C ARG A 39 -0.97 -6.50 10.34
N VAL A 40 0.27 -6.03 10.41
CA VAL A 40 0.67 -4.71 9.91
C VAL A 40 0.58 -4.64 8.39
N VAL A 41 1.17 -5.60 7.68
CA VAL A 41 1.21 -5.61 6.20
C VAL A 41 -0.18 -5.62 5.59
N TYR A 42 -1.13 -6.33 6.22
CA TYR A 42 -2.51 -6.44 5.76
C TYR A 42 -3.46 -5.43 6.43
N SER A 43 -2.95 -4.52 7.26
CA SER A 43 -3.73 -3.40 7.78
C SER A 43 -3.83 -2.27 6.76
N VAL A 44 -4.91 -1.49 6.85
CA VAL A 44 -5.12 -0.30 6.01
C VAL A 44 -3.92 0.64 6.10
N ALA A 45 -3.36 0.99 4.95
CA ALA A 45 -2.28 1.96 4.84
C ALA A 45 -2.83 3.36 4.53
N PRO A 46 -2.19 4.44 5.02
CA PRO A 46 -2.66 5.81 4.80
C PRO A 46 -2.88 6.18 3.33
N ARG A 47 -2.08 5.62 2.41
CA ARG A 47 -2.15 5.91 0.97
C ARG A 47 -1.53 4.79 0.14
N PHE A 48 -1.69 4.86 -1.17
CA PHE A 48 -0.90 4.07 -2.11
C PHE A 48 0.48 4.73 -2.29
N TYR A 49 1.55 4.01 -1.95
CA TYR A 49 2.94 4.49 -2.12
C TYR A 49 3.45 4.17 -3.53
N ILE A 50 2.90 4.88 -4.51
CA ILE A 50 3.20 4.72 -5.93
C ILE A 50 3.13 6.07 -6.63
N SER A 51 3.92 6.24 -7.70
CA SER A 51 3.80 7.41 -8.56
C SER A 51 2.50 7.39 -9.36
N TYR A 52 1.98 8.58 -9.67
CA TYR A 52 0.83 8.73 -10.55
C TYR A 52 1.05 8.03 -11.90
N GLU A 53 2.22 8.18 -12.53
CA GLU A 53 2.50 7.57 -13.84
C GLU A 53 2.53 6.04 -13.80
N GLU A 54 3.07 5.42 -12.74
CA GLU A 54 3.08 3.97 -12.62
C GLU A 54 1.67 3.42 -12.36
N ALA A 55 0.88 4.10 -11.53
CA ALA A 55 -0.53 3.78 -11.32
C ALA A 55 -1.33 3.93 -12.63
N ARG A 56 -1.21 5.07 -13.31
CA ARG A 56 -1.91 5.39 -14.57
C ARG A 56 -1.65 4.35 -15.64
N ARG A 57 -0.38 3.98 -15.84
CA ARG A 57 0.03 3.01 -16.86
C ARG A 57 -0.58 1.62 -16.60
N ASN A 58 -0.55 1.14 -15.36
CA ASN A 58 -0.98 -0.23 -15.04
C ASN A 58 -2.50 -0.33 -14.88
N VAL A 59 -3.13 0.63 -14.22
CA VAL A 59 -4.60 0.65 -14.06
C VAL A 59 -5.30 0.79 -15.41
N LYS A 60 -4.79 1.65 -16.32
CA LYS A 60 -5.35 1.77 -17.67
C LYS A 60 -5.32 0.45 -18.45
N ARG A 61 -4.27 -0.36 -18.26
CA ARG A 61 -4.18 -1.70 -18.86
C ARG A 61 -5.23 -2.63 -18.31
N ILE A 62 -5.37 -2.70 -16.98
CA ILE A 62 -6.36 -3.56 -16.31
C ILE A 62 -7.77 -3.20 -16.78
N MET A 63 -8.12 -1.91 -16.79
CA MET A 63 -9.43 -1.45 -17.26
C MET A 63 -9.69 -1.72 -18.75
N SER A 64 -8.64 -1.96 -19.54
CA SER A 64 -8.73 -2.35 -20.95
C SER A 64 -8.63 -3.86 -21.15
N GLY A 65 -8.80 -4.67 -20.09
CA GLY A 65 -8.73 -6.13 -20.14
C GLY A 65 -7.32 -6.71 -20.34
N ARG A 66 -6.26 -5.93 -20.08
CA ARG A 66 -4.86 -6.35 -20.24
C ARG A 66 -4.18 -6.49 -18.87
N PRO A 67 -3.28 -7.47 -18.69
CA PRO A 67 -2.56 -7.62 -17.42
C PRO A 67 -1.61 -6.42 -17.17
N PRO A 68 -1.35 -6.05 -15.91
CA PRO A 68 -0.39 -5.01 -15.56
C PRO A 68 1.03 -5.40 -16.00
N ARG A 69 1.90 -4.41 -16.21
CA ARG A 69 3.31 -4.62 -16.57
C ARG A 69 4.17 -4.82 -15.32
N CYS A 70 3.90 -5.88 -14.57
CA CYS A 70 4.71 -6.28 -13.44
C CYS A 70 4.66 -7.79 -13.24
N MET A 71 5.73 -8.37 -12.69
CA MET A 71 5.76 -9.78 -12.30
C MET A 71 5.47 -9.99 -10.81
N SER A 72 5.43 -8.93 -10.01
CA SER A 72 5.17 -9.03 -8.57
C SER A 72 3.68 -9.25 -8.33
N ALA A 73 3.32 -10.35 -7.66
CA ALA A 73 1.96 -10.63 -7.22
C ALA A 73 1.40 -9.51 -6.33
N VAL A 74 2.20 -9.03 -5.38
CA VAL A 74 1.84 -7.92 -4.47
C VAL A 74 1.52 -6.63 -5.24
N ARG A 75 2.32 -6.28 -6.25
CA ARG A 75 2.00 -5.12 -7.10
C ARG A 75 0.77 -5.36 -7.98
N THR A 76 0.59 -6.59 -8.46
CA THR A 76 -0.58 -6.96 -9.26
C THR A 76 -1.87 -6.75 -8.45
N GLU A 77 -1.89 -7.19 -7.19
CA GLU A 77 -2.98 -6.93 -6.25
C GLU A 77 -3.23 -5.43 -6.05
N MET A 78 -2.17 -4.64 -5.82
CA MET A 78 -2.28 -3.18 -5.69
C MET A 78 -2.95 -2.53 -6.91
N TYR A 79 -2.55 -2.94 -8.11
CA TYR A 79 -3.13 -2.40 -9.34
C TYR A 79 -4.59 -2.82 -9.53
N ASN A 80 -4.95 -4.04 -9.14
CA ASN A 80 -6.33 -4.52 -9.18
C ASN A 80 -7.21 -3.74 -8.19
N ASP A 81 -6.73 -3.51 -6.97
CA ASP A 81 -7.47 -2.73 -5.97
C ASP A 81 -7.63 -1.27 -6.40
N LEU A 82 -6.60 -0.66 -6.99
CA LEU A 82 -6.71 0.66 -7.63
C LEU A 82 -7.74 0.66 -8.75
N ALA A 83 -7.74 -0.35 -9.63
CA ALA A 83 -8.71 -0.46 -10.71
C ALA A 83 -10.15 -0.63 -10.19
N ASN A 84 -10.34 -1.39 -9.11
CA ASN A 84 -11.63 -1.57 -8.46
C ASN A 84 -12.15 -0.28 -7.82
N LEU A 85 -11.28 0.45 -7.09
CA LEU A 85 -11.60 1.75 -6.51
C LEU A 85 -11.95 2.77 -7.60
N LEU A 86 -11.17 2.80 -8.68
CA LEU A 86 -11.38 3.70 -9.81
C LEU A 86 -12.70 3.40 -10.55
N ALA A 87 -13.00 2.12 -10.81
CA ALA A 87 -14.27 1.72 -11.39
C ALA A 87 -15.45 2.11 -10.50
N GLY A 88 -15.32 1.95 -9.18
CA GLY A 88 -16.31 2.41 -8.21
C GLY A 88 -16.50 3.93 -8.21
N TYR A 89 -15.42 4.69 -8.38
CA TYR A 89 -15.47 6.15 -8.49
C TYR A 89 -16.18 6.58 -9.78
N LEU A 90 -15.80 6.02 -10.93
CA LEU A 90 -16.39 6.33 -12.24
C LEU A 90 -17.88 5.95 -12.32
N ARG A 91 -18.29 4.84 -11.70
CA ARG A 91 -19.73 4.49 -11.61
C ARG A 91 -20.55 5.56 -10.88
N ARG A 92 -19.99 6.19 -9.84
CA ARG A 92 -20.64 7.26 -9.07
C ARG A 92 -20.55 8.63 -9.76
N ARG A 93 -19.55 8.83 -10.63
CA ARG A 93 -19.30 10.07 -11.36
C ARG A 93 -19.00 9.79 -12.84
N PRO A 94 -20.00 9.44 -13.66
CA PRO A 94 -19.78 9.00 -15.04
C PRO A 94 -19.15 10.05 -15.97
N ARG A 95 -19.21 11.34 -15.60
CA ARG A 95 -18.61 12.44 -16.35
C ARG A 95 -17.14 12.68 -16.02
N ALA A 96 -16.61 12.10 -14.94
CA ALA A 96 -15.21 12.24 -14.59
C ALA A 96 -14.32 11.52 -15.60
N SER A 97 -13.26 12.17 -16.04
CA SER A 97 -12.24 11.53 -16.86
C SER A 97 -11.47 10.49 -16.05
N PHE A 98 -10.81 9.56 -16.75
CA PHE A 98 -9.91 8.59 -16.11
C PHE A 98 -8.85 9.25 -15.24
N ASN A 99 -8.24 10.35 -15.72
CA ASN A 99 -7.14 11.02 -15.02
C ASN A 99 -7.64 11.73 -13.75
N GLU A 100 -8.77 12.44 -13.82
CA GLU A 100 -9.38 13.08 -12.64
C GLU A 100 -9.77 12.03 -11.60
N ALA A 101 -10.40 10.94 -12.04
CA ALA A 101 -10.82 9.88 -11.15
C ALA A 101 -9.62 9.17 -10.50
N LEU A 102 -8.54 8.92 -11.24
CA LEU A 102 -7.31 8.33 -10.68
C LEU A 102 -6.63 9.28 -9.70
N GLY A 103 -6.53 10.56 -10.04
CA GLY A 103 -6.00 11.58 -9.14
C GLY A 103 -6.78 11.65 -7.83
N ALA A 104 -8.12 11.69 -7.91
CA ALA A 104 -8.99 11.69 -6.73
C ALA A 104 -8.84 10.42 -5.89
N VAL A 105 -8.79 9.23 -6.51
CA VAL A 105 -8.58 7.97 -5.78
C VAL A 105 -7.26 7.97 -5.03
N LEU A 106 -6.15 8.38 -5.67
CA LEU A 106 -4.83 8.42 -5.04
C LEU A 106 -4.72 9.48 -3.94
N ALA A 107 -5.46 10.58 -4.05
CA ALA A 107 -5.45 11.67 -3.07
C ALA A 107 -6.35 11.39 -1.85
N GLU A 108 -7.51 10.76 -2.06
CA GLU A 108 -8.56 10.68 -1.04
C GLU A 108 -8.71 9.29 -0.41
N LYS A 109 -8.30 8.22 -1.09
CA LYS A 109 -8.56 6.85 -0.62
C LYS A 109 -7.34 6.26 0.08
N PRO A 110 -7.51 5.69 1.28
CA PRO A 110 -6.45 4.90 1.88
C PRO A 110 -6.21 3.65 1.02
N ALA A 111 -5.00 3.12 1.08
CA ALA A 111 -4.70 1.84 0.49
C ALA A 111 -5.26 0.71 1.38
N PRO A 112 -5.92 -0.31 0.81
CA PRO A 112 -6.41 -1.46 1.58
C PRO A 112 -5.34 -2.13 2.44
N ARG A 113 -4.08 -2.09 1.99
CA ARG A 113 -2.93 -2.65 2.69
C ARG A 113 -1.61 -1.96 2.28
N PHE A 114 -0.50 -2.31 2.92
CA PHE A 114 0.82 -1.71 2.62
C PHE A 114 1.46 -2.17 1.30
N TYR A 115 0.94 -3.23 0.67
CA TYR A 115 1.49 -3.85 -0.54
C TYR A 115 3.00 -4.11 -0.46
N LEU A 116 3.41 -4.68 0.66
CA LEU A 116 4.75 -5.19 0.91
C LEU A 116 4.68 -6.70 1.11
N SER A 117 5.80 -7.39 0.83
CA SER A 117 5.98 -8.73 1.40
C SER A 117 6.26 -8.61 2.89
N GLU A 118 5.87 -9.62 3.68
CA GLU A 118 6.18 -9.67 5.12
C GLU A 118 7.69 -9.59 5.37
N ARG A 119 8.50 -10.25 4.52
CA ARG A 119 9.96 -10.15 4.57
C ARG A 119 10.46 -8.71 4.39
N SER A 120 9.94 -8.00 3.39
CA SER A 120 10.31 -6.60 3.16
C SER A 120 9.89 -5.70 4.31
N ALA A 121 8.67 -5.90 4.84
CA ALA A 121 8.17 -5.14 5.98
C ALA A 121 9.02 -5.37 7.23
N LEU A 122 9.38 -6.61 7.52
CA LEU A 122 10.25 -6.97 8.63
C LEU A 122 11.61 -6.25 8.55
N LEU A 123 12.26 -6.27 7.37
CA LEU A 123 13.52 -5.56 7.14
C LEU A 123 13.41 -4.04 7.35
N ILE A 124 12.30 -3.44 6.87
CA ILE A 124 12.04 -2.01 7.07
C ILE A 124 11.91 -1.70 8.56
N ILE A 125 11.09 -2.47 9.29
CA ILE A 125 10.87 -2.29 10.74
C ILE A 125 12.19 -2.42 11.50
N TYR A 126 13.02 -3.42 11.19
CA TYR A 126 14.35 -3.55 11.82
C TYR A 126 15.25 -2.34 11.57
N ARG A 127 15.27 -1.82 10.35
CA ARG A 127 16.05 -0.61 10.04
C ARG A 127 15.55 0.60 10.84
N MET A 128 14.23 0.80 10.89
CA MET A 128 13.60 1.91 11.62
C MET A 128 13.90 1.84 13.13
N GLN A 129 13.92 0.63 13.72
CA GLN A 129 14.27 0.44 15.14
C GLN A 129 15.72 0.78 15.46
N ARG A 130 16.64 0.68 14.49
CA ARG A 130 18.07 0.99 14.66
C ARG A 130 18.40 2.47 14.42
N GLY A 131 17.40 3.33 14.24
CA GLY A 131 17.59 4.75 13.94
C GLY A 131 18.08 5.03 12.52
N GLY A 132 18.06 4.03 11.62
CA GLY A 132 18.43 4.22 10.23
C GLY A 132 17.33 4.92 9.45
N ALA A 133 17.35 6.24 9.38
CA ALA A 133 16.70 6.96 8.28
C ALA A 133 17.42 6.59 6.97
N SER A 134 16.66 6.48 5.86
CA SER A 134 17.27 6.29 4.53
C SER A 134 17.93 7.58 4.06
#